data_AF-A0A2G9TW56-F1
#
_entry.id   AF-A0A2G9TW56-F1
#
_cell.length_a   1.000
_cell.length_b   1.000
_cell.length_c   1.000
_cell.angle_alpha   90.00
_cell.angle_beta   90.00
_cell.angle_gamma   90.00
#
_symmetry.space_group_name_H-M   'P 1'
#
loop_
_entity.id
_entity.type
_entity.pdbx_description
1 polymer ?
#
loop_
_entity_poly.entity_id
_entity_poly.type
_entity_poly.pdbx_seq_one_letter_code
_entity_poly.pdbx_strand_id
1 'polypeptide(L)'
;MAIQKIASLVPVSTVGDQWVVLWREYEGQETLVAKVVKHLDKFDMIVQAFDYERKYGLDLEQFFETTKTAFTIAPFVEWDRELRSRRALFRKGTSN
;
A
#
# COMPACT_ATOMS: atom_id res chain seq x y z
N MET A 1 11.24 20.06 5.56
CA MET A 1 10.50 18.98 4.84
C MET A 1 9.01 19.06 5.18
N ALA A 2 8.11 18.55 4.34
CA ALA A 2 6.66 18.67 4.54
C ALA A 2 6.20 18.16 5.93
N ILE A 3 6.75 17.02 6.38
CA ILE A 3 6.42 16.44 7.69
C ILE A 3 6.76 17.36 8.87
N GLN A 4 7.84 18.14 8.79
CA GLN A 4 8.20 19.09 9.86
C GLN A 4 7.20 20.24 9.94
N LYS A 5 6.69 20.70 8.78
CA LYS A 5 5.66 21.73 8.74
C LYS A 5 4.36 21.20 9.34
N ILE A 6 3.96 19.97 9.02
CA ILE A 6 2.77 19.32 9.60
C ILE A 6 2.93 19.14 11.11
N ALA A 7 4.08 18.64 11.57
CA ALA A 7 4.38 18.45 12.99
C ALA A 7 4.35 19.76 13.80
N SER A 8 4.69 20.89 13.17
CA SER A 8 4.61 22.21 13.82
C SER A 8 3.18 22.73 14.03
N LEU A 9 2.18 22.12 13.38
CA LEU A 9 0.76 22.50 13.52
C LEU A 9 0.07 21.81 14.71
N VAL A 10 0.73 20.83 15.33
CA VAL A 10 0.25 20.13 16.53
C VAL A 10 1.15 20.47 17.72
N PRO A 11 0.73 20.22 18.98
CA PRO A 11 1.58 20.41 20.15
C PRO A 11 2.92 19.66 20.00
N VAL A 12 4.00 20.41 19.72
CA VAL A 12 5.29 19.86 19.29
C VAL A 12 5.90 18.95 20.36
N SER A 13 5.87 19.40 21.61
CA SER A 13 6.48 18.72 22.76
C SER A 13 5.81 17.40 23.15
N THR A 14 4.60 17.13 22.64
CA THR A 14 3.85 15.92 23.00
C THR A 14 3.57 15.02 21.79
N VAL A 15 3.30 15.60 20.62
CA VAL A 15 2.84 14.85 19.44
C VAL A 15 3.73 15.10 18.22
N GLY A 16 4.11 16.35 17.96
CA GLY A 16 4.83 16.74 16.74
C GLY A 16 6.16 16.00 16.57
N ASP A 17 6.96 15.92 17.63
CA ASP A 17 8.26 15.22 17.58
C ASP A 17 8.10 13.71 17.35
N GLN A 18 7.09 13.09 17.99
CA GLN A 18 6.79 11.67 17.81
C GLN A 18 6.39 11.34 16.37
N TRP A 19 5.58 12.19 15.74
CA TRP A 19 5.19 12.00 14.34
C TRP A 19 6.37 12.08 13.38
N VAL A 20 7.31 13.01 13.62
CA VAL A 20 8.52 13.10 12.80
C VAL A 20 9.37 11.84 12.95
N VAL A 21 9.49 11.30 14.17
CA VAL A 21 10.22 10.04 14.41
C VAL A 21 9.55 8.87 13.70
N LEU A 22 8.25 8.67 13.88
CA LEU A 22 7.50 7.58 13.23
C LEU A 22 7.54 7.68 11.70
N TRP A 23 7.42 8.89 11.15
CA TRP A 23 7.51 9.10 9.71
C TRP A 23 8.89 8.72 9.17
N ARG A 24 9.97 9.10 9.88
CA ARG A 24 11.34 8.73 9.49
C ARG A 24 11.55 7.22 9.56
N GLU A 25 11.04 6.57 10.60
CA GLU A 25 11.10 5.11 10.75
C GLU A 25 10.39 4.40 9.60
N TYR A 26 9.20 4.89 9.22
CA TYR A 26 8.44 4.37 8.09
C TYR A 26 9.17 4.54 6.75
N GLU A 27 9.66 5.75 6.46
CA GLU A 27 10.37 6.05 5.21
C GLU A 27 11.70 5.30 5.12
N GLY A 28 12.41 5.15 6.24
CA GLY A 28 13.67 4.40 6.30
C GLY A 28 13.49 2.87 6.24
N GLN A 29 12.26 2.38 6.41
CA GLN A 29 11.94 0.94 6.49
C GLN A 29 12.84 0.18 7.47
N GLU A 30 13.21 0.82 8.58
CA GLU A 30 14.25 0.32 9.48
C GLU A 30 13.74 -0.84 10.35
N THR A 31 12.48 -0.76 10.77
CA THR A 31 11.85 -1.75 11.66
C THR A 31 10.98 -2.75 10.92
N LEU A 32 10.73 -3.90 11.54
CA LEU A 32 9.77 -4.87 11.03
C LEU A 32 8.37 -4.25 10.88
N VAL A 33 7.96 -3.40 11.82
CA VAL A 33 6.67 -2.70 11.78
C VAL A 33 6.61 -1.78 10.58
N ALA A 34 7.63 -0.94 10.35
CA ALA A 34 7.68 -0.06 9.18
C ALA A 34 7.60 -0.84 7.86
N LYS A 35 8.33 -1.97 7.75
CA LYS A 35 8.26 -2.85 6.58
C LYS A 35 6.87 -3.45 6.39
N VAL A 36 6.26 -3.96 7.44
CA VAL A 36 4.89 -4.52 7.41
C VAL A 36 3.87 -3.47 7.01
N VAL A 37 3.93 -2.27 7.57
CA VAL A 37 3.03 -1.15 7.22
C VAL A 37 3.21 -0.77 5.75
N LYS A 38 4.44 -0.72 5.23
CA LYS A 38 4.69 -0.42 3.80
C LYS A 38 4.11 -1.48 2.87
N HIS A 39 4.18 -2.75 3.27
CA HIS A 39 3.56 -3.84 2.52
C HIS A 39 2.03 -3.71 2.56
N LEU A 40 1.45 -3.41 3.73
CA LEU A 40 0.02 -3.21 3.87
C LEU A 40 -0.50 -2.05 3.01
N ASP A 41 0.20 -0.92 3.01
CA ASP A 41 -0.12 0.27 2.19
C ASP A 41 -0.19 -0.07 0.70
N LYS A 42 0.82 -0.79 0.18
CA LYS A 42 0.83 -1.22 -1.22
C LYS A 42 -0.21 -2.29 -1.54
N PHE A 43 -0.49 -3.19 -0.59
CA PHE A 43 -1.51 -4.22 -0.76
C PHE A 43 -2.90 -3.59 -0.83
N ASP A 44 -3.20 -2.66 0.07
CA ASP A 44 -4.47 -1.92 0.06
C ASP A 44 -4.67 -1.16 -1.25
N MET A 45 -3.61 -0.54 -1.78
CA MET A 45 -3.65 0.14 -3.08
C MET A 45 -4.12 -0.79 -4.23
N ILE A 46 -3.61 -2.03 -4.32
CA ILE A 46 -4.02 -2.96 -5.39
C ILE A 46 -5.38 -3.62 -5.14
N VAL A 47 -5.79 -3.77 -3.87
CA VAL A 47 -7.16 -4.19 -3.53
C VAL A 47 -8.16 -3.15 -3.98
N GLN A 48 -7.91 -1.87 -3.67
CA GLN A 48 -8.73 -0.77 -4.15
C GLN A 48 -8.77 -0.75 -5.69
N ALA A 49 -7.60 -0.83 -6.35
CA ALA A 49 -7.55 -0.88 -7.81
C ALA A 49 -8.45 -2.00 -8.37
N PHE A 50 -8.37 -3.22 -7.83
CA PHE A 50 -9.24 -4.32 -8.25
C PHE A 50 -10.74 -4.01 -8.07
N ASP A 51 -11.13 -3.40 -6.94
CA ASP A 51 -12.53 -3.04 -6.71
C ASP A 51 -13.01 -1.95 -7.67
N TYR A 52 -12.16 -0.98 -8.01
CA TYR A 52 -12.46 0.02 -9.04
C TYR A 52 -12.60 -0.59 -10.43
N GLU A 53 -11.73 -1.53 -10.82
CA GLU A 53 -11.85 -2.27 -12.09
C GLU A 53 -13.19 -3.01 -12.16
N ARG A 54 -13.59 -3.68 -11.07
CA ARG A 54 -14.85 -4.43 -11.01
C ARG A 54 -16.08 -3.53 -11.05
N LYS A 55 -16.02 -2.39 -10.38
CA LYS A 55 -17.18 -1.50 -10.22
C LYS A 55 -17.40 -0.60 -11.45
N TYR A 56 -16.32 -0.17 -12.10
CA TYR A 56 -16.39 0.84 -13.16
C TYR A 56 -15.84 0.37 -14.52
N GLY A 57 -15.31 -0.86 -14.62
CA GLY A 57 -14.77 -1.39 -15.88
C GLY A 57 -13.50 -0.68 -16.35
N LEU A 58 -12.76 -0.05 -15.43
CA LEU A 58 -11.51 0.64 -15.74
C LEU A 58 -10.37 -0.36 -15.91
N ASP A 59 -9.35 0.01 -16.68
CA ASP A 59 -8.08 -0.71 -16.71
C ASP A 59 -7.07 -0.04 -15.78
N LEU A 60 -6.77 -0.70 -14.66
CA LEU A 60 -5.84 -0.21 -13.64
C LEU A 60 -4.60 -1.12 -13.55
N GLU A 61 -4.22 -1.75 -14.67
CA GLU A 61 -3.08 -2.66 -14.75
C GLU A 61 -1.77 -2.06 -14.25
N GLN A 62 -1.55 -0.76 -14.46
CA GLN A 62 -0.36 -0.06 -13.97
C GLN A 62 -0.15 -0.21 -12.45
N PHE A 63 -1.22 -0.25 -11.65
CA PHE A 63 -1.13 -0.45 -10.20
C PHE A 63 -0.62 -1.86 -9.83
N PHE A 64 -0.96 -2.86 -10.64
CA PHE A 64 -0.51 -4.24 -10.45
C PHE A 64 0.90 -4.47 -10.97
N GLU A 65 1.31 -3.76 -12.02
CA GLU A 65 2.68 -3.81 -12.56
C GLU A 65 3.70 -3.20 -11.59
N THR A 66 3.39 -2.02 -11.04
CA THR A 66 4.27 -1.30 -10.09
C THR A 66 4.50 -2.05 -8.77
N THR A 67 3.65 -3.02 -8.45
CA THR A 67 3.70 -3.78 -7.18
C THR A 67 4.19 -5.21 -7.33
N LYS A 68 4.56 -5.68 -8.54
CA LYS A 68 4.98 -7.08 -8.79
C LYS A 68 6.10 -7.58 -7.87
N THR A 69 7.05 -6.71 -7.54
CA THR A 69 8.21 -7.04 -6.69
C THR A 69 8.11 -6.43 -5.30
N ALA A 70 6.96 -5.85 -4.95
CA ALA A 70 6.79 -5.09 -3.73
C ALA A 70 6.56 -5.96 -2.48
N PHE A 71 6.04 -7.18 -2.65
CA PHE A 71 5.69 -8.06 -1.55
C PHE A 71 6.72 -9.17 -1.37
N THR A 72 7.39 -9.19 -0.21
CA THR A 72 8.43 -10.18 0.09
C THR A 72 8.26 -10.86 1.45
N ILE A 73 7.31 -10.40 2.27
CA ILE A 73 7.08 -10.87 3.64
C ILE A 73 5.71 -11.56 3.70
N ALA A 74 5.63 -12.70 4.41
CA ALA A 74 4.35 -13.35 4.70
C ALA A 74 3.54 -12.52 5.73
N PRO A 75 2.20 -12.42 5.61
CA PRO A 75 1.32 -13.12 4.65
C PRO A 75 1.07 -12.37 3.33
N PHE A 76 1.79 -11.26 3.07
CA PHE A 76 1.50 -10.40 1.92
C PHE A 76 1.78 -11.07 0.57
N VAL A 77 2.75 -11.98 0.52
CA VAL A 77 3.05 -12.75 -0.70
C VAL A 77 1.87 -13.65 -1.07
N GLU A 78 1.28 -14.31 -0.08
CA GLU A 78 0.11 -15.16 -0.25
C GLU A 78 -1.12 -14.36 -0.65
N TRP A 79 -1.35 -13.22 0.02
CA TRP A 79 -2.46 -12.33 -0.29
C TRP A 79 -2.36 -11.72 -1.69
N ASP A 80 -1.19 -11.25 -2.12
CA ASP A 80 -0.98 -10.73 -3.49
C ASP A 80 -1.24 -11.82 -4.54
N ARG A 81 -0.75 -13.05 -4.31
CA ARG A 81 -1.01 -14.18 -5.21
C ARG A 81 -2.50 -14.48 -5.33
N GLU A 82 -3.22 -14.48 -4.21
CA GLU A 82 -4.66 -14.72 -4.20
C GLU A 82 -5.42 -13.61 -4.94
N LEU A 83 -5.10 -12.34 -4.65
CA LEU A 83 -5.74 -11.19 -5.29
C LEU A 83 -5.53 -11.19 -6.82
N ARG A 84 -4.30 -11.43 -7.28
CA ARG A 84 -3.98 -11.51 -8.71
C ARG A 84 -4.71 -12.67 -9.40
N SER A 85 -4.87 -13.79 -8.70
CA SER A 85 -5.63 -14.94 -9.19
C SER A 85 -7.11 -14.60 -9.36
N ARG A 86 -7.72 -13.94 -8.37
CA ARG A 86 -9.10 -13.44 -8.44
C ARG A 86 -9.29 -12.43 -9.58
N ARG A 87 -8.35 -11.51 -9.75
CA ARG A 87 -8.36 -10.53 -10.87
C ARG A 87 -8.29 -11.20 -12.23
N ALA A 88 -7.41 -12.20 -12.39
CA ALA A 88 -7.29 -12.94 -13.65
C ALA A 88 -8.58 -13.69 -14.01
N LEU A 89 -9.26 -14.28 -13.03
CA LEU A 89 -10.57 -14.91 -13.23
C LEU A 89 -11.64 -13.89 -13.63
N PHE A 90 -11.67 -12.74 -12.96
CA PHE A 90 -12.59 -11.64 -13.30
C PHE A 90 -12.39 -11.16 -14.75
N ARG A 91 -11.15 -10.88 -15.16
CA ARG A 91 -10.83 -10.43 -16.53
C ARG A 91 -11.19 -11.48 -17.60
N LYS A 92 -11.08 -12.78 -17.30
CA LYS A 92 -11.52 -13.85 -18.21
C LYS A 92 -13.05 -13.88 -18.36
N GLY A 93 -13.79 -13.63 -17.29
CA GLY A 93 -15.25 -13.58 -17.31
C GLY A 93 -15.83 -12.38 -18.05
N THR A 94 -15.10 -11.27 -18.16
CA THR A 94 -15.51 -10.08 -18.92
C THR A 94 -15.19 -10.13 -20.42
N SER A 95 -14.39 -11.11 -20.88
CA SER A 95 -14.01 -11.26 -22.29
C SER A 95 -14.91 -12.24 -23.08
N ASN A 96 -16.05 -12.63 -22.51
CA ASN A 96 -17.10 -13.45 -23.12
C ASN A 96 -18.39 -12.62 -23.22
#